data_AF-A0A946EW84-F1
#
_entry.id   AF-A0A946EW84-F1
#
_cell.length_a   1.000
_cell.length_b   1.000
_cell.length_c   1.000
_cell.angle_alpha   90.00
_cell.angle_beta   90.00
_cell.angle_gamma   90.00
#
_symmetry.space_group_name_H-M   'P 1'
#
loop_
_entity.id
_entity.type
_entity.pdbx_description
1 polymer ?
#
loop_
_entity_poly.entity_id
_entity_poly.type
_entity_poly.pdbx_seq_one_letter_code
_entity_poly.pdbx_strand_id
1 'polypeptide(L)'
;MRIIKTVIFVAILANLSFGEGLSFRGKSTESLMQEPLPMAFQHFVETELDLSQNLNFNRGTFLIIVPDGLVGYLDAYVVFKKSQGFDVIVSLLSEAGSSANDIKGFIDATLTADPMLEYVLLIGDVDGFAALPS
;
A
#
# COMPACT_ATOMS: atom_id res chain seq x y z
N MET A 1 -19.10 -49.66 -0.70
CA MET A 1 -19.53 -48.47 -1.48
C MET A 1 -20.02 -47.28 -0.64
N ARG A 2 -20.73 -47.47 0.49
CA ARG A 2 -21.21 -46.34 1.34
C ARG A 2 -20.08 -45.51 1.96
N ILE A 3 -19.09 -46.17 2.56
CA ILE A 3 -17.98 -45.52 3.28
C ILE A 3 -17.10 -44.69 2.33
N ILE A 4 -16.77 -45.23 1.15
CA ILE A 4 -15.98 -44.51 0.14
C ILE A 4 -16.69 -43.25 -0.35
N LYS A 5 -18.03 -43.32 -0.56
CA LYS A 5 -18.84 -42.14 -0.91
C LYS A 5 -18.85 -41.10 0.21
N THR A 6 -18.94 -41.53 1.48
CA THR A 6 -18.89 -40.62 2.63
C THR A 6 -17.53 -39.93 2.75
N VAL A 7 -16.43 -40.64 2.54
CA VAL A 7 -15.07 -40.06 2.58
C VAL A 7 -14.87 -39.05 1.45
N ILE A 8 -15.32 -39.36 0.23
CA ILE A 8 -15.24 -38.42 -0.90
C ILE A 8 -16.08 -37.17 -0.63
N PHE A 9 -17.28 -37.32 -0.05
CA PHE A 9 -18.15 -36.20 0.28
C PHE A 9 -17.54 -35.29 1.36
N VAL A 10 -16.91 -35.87 2.40
CA VAL A 10 -16.20 -35.11 3.44
C VAL A 10 -14.98 -34.40 2.88
N ALA A 11 -14.22 -35.03 1.97
CA ALA A 11 -13.08 -34.41 1.32
C ALA A 11 -13.50 -33.22 0.44
N ILE A 12 -14.63 -33.31 -0.27
CA ILE A 12 -15.16 -32.21 -1.08
C ILE A 12 -15.63 -31.05 -0.18
N LEU A 13 -16.33 -31.32 0.93
CA LEU A 13 -16.73 -30.28 1.88
C LEU A 13 -15.53 -29.57 2.52
N ALA A 14 -14.48 -30.31 2.86
CA ALA A 14 -13.29 -29.73 3.49
C ALA A 14 -12.56 -28.74 2.55
N ASN A 15 -12.61 -28.97 1.23
CA ASN A 15 -11.98 -28.06 0.25
C ASN A 15 -12.83 -26.82 -0.07
N LEU A 16 -14.13 -26.83 0.23
CA LEU A 16 -15.00 -25.66 0.03
C LEU A 16 -14.79 -24.57 1.11
N SER A 17 -14.10 -24.88 2.21
CA SER A 17 -13.93 -23.95 3.35
C SER A 17 -12.63 -23.14 3.35
N PHE A 18 -11.77 -23.29 2.33
CA PHE A 18 -10.48 -22.58 2.24
C PHE A 18 -10.47 -21.50 1.14
N GLY A 19 -11.48 -20.63 1.13
CA GLY A 19 -11.31 -19.33 0.47
C GLY A 19 -10.52 -18.43 1.41
N GLU A 20 -9.40 -17.85 0.95
CA GLU A 20 -8.84 -16.68 1.63
C GLU A 20 -9.94 -15.63 1.71
N GLY A 21 -10.35 -15.26 2.93
CA GLY A 21 -11.32 -14.19 3.12
C GLY A 21 -10.81 -12.90 2.49
N LEU A 22 -11.73 -12.00 2.14
CA LEU A 22 -11.38 -10.68 1.63
C LEU A 22 -10.45 -9.98 2.64
N SER A 23 -9.34 -9.45 2.17
CA SER A 23 -8.31 -8.81 2.99
C SER A 23 -7.83 -7.51 2.36
N PHE A 24 -7.33 -6.60 3.19
CA PHE A 24 -6.70 -5.36 2.74
C PHE A 24 -5.28 -5.32 3.27
N ARG A 25 -4.28 -5.21 2.38
CA ARG A 25 -2.85 -5.18 2.74
C ARG A 25 -2.43 -6.36 3.63
N GLY A 26 -3.01 -7.54 3.40
CA GLY A 26 -2.75 -8.75 4.20
C GLY A 26 -3.40 -8.76 5.59
N LYS A 27 -4.24 -7.76 5.93
CA LYS A 27 -5.00 -7.74 7.18
C LYS A 27 -6.44 -8.22 6.96
N SER A 28 -6.96 -8.99 7.92
CA SER A 28 -8.36 -9.42 7.92
C SER A 28 -9.30 -8.26 8.26
N THR A 29 -10.56 -8.38 7.86
CA THR A 29 -11.59 -7.36 8.06
C THR A 29 -11.76 -6.95 9.53
N GLU A 30 -11.65 -7.89 10.47
CA GLU A 30 -11.78 -7.61 11.91
C GLU A 30 -10.62 -6.76 12.44
N SER A 31 -9.41 -7.00 11.93
CA SER A 31 -8.23 -6.23 12.31
C SER A 31 -8.29 -4.79 11.77
N LEU A 32 -8.93 -4.58 10.61
CA LEU A 32 -9.08 -3.25 10.00
C LEU A 32 -9.95 -2.31 10.83
N MET A 33 -10.87 -2.85 11.65
CA MET A 33 -11.76 -2.04 12.50
C MET A 33 -11.04 -1.37 13.68
N GLN A 34 -9.81 -1.78 13.98
CA GLN A 34 -9.05 -1.31 15.14
C GLN A 34 -7.94 -0.32 14.78
N GLU A 35 -7.70 -0.10 13.48
CA GLU A 35 -6.60 0.71 12.99
C GLU A 35 -7.09 1.79 12.02
N PRO A 36 -6.38 2.93 11.92
CA PRO A 36 -6.66 3.89 10.87
C PRO A 36 -6.34 3.30 9.49
N LEU A 37 -7.09 3.74 8.48
CA LEU A 37 -6.92 3.32 7.09
C LEU A 37 -6.62 4.54 6.21
N PRO A 38 -5.78 4.40 5.16
CA PRO A 38 -5.52 5.50 4.25
C PRO A 38 -6.79 5.87 3.47
N MET A 39 -7.09 7.17 3.44
CA MET A 39 -8.37 7.69 2.93
C MET A 39 -8.60 7.38 1.44
N ALA A 40 -7.55 7.29 0.62
CA ALA A 40 -7.65 6.89 -0.79
C ALA A 40 -8.36 5.54 -1.01
N PHE A 41 -8.33 4.63 -0.03
CA PHE A 41 -8.93 3.29 -0.14
C PHE A 41 -10.35 3.20 0.42
N GLN A 42 -10.92 4.31 0.90
CA GLN A 42 -12.26 4.31 1.49
C GLN A 42 -13.29 3.67 0.56
N HIS A 43 -13.31 4.06 -0.72
CA HIS A 43 -14.24 3.50 -1.68
C HIS A 43 -14.08 1.99 -1.84
N PHE A 44 -12.84 1.51 -2.01
CA PHE A 44 -12.55 0.08 -2.13
C PHE A 44 -13.00 -0.71 -0.89
N VAL A 45 -12.74 -0.18 0.30
CA VAL A 45 -13.12 -0.83 1.55
C VAL A 45 -14.64 -0.88 1.73
N GLU A 46 -15.33 0.21 1.38
CA GLU A 46 -16.79 0.27 1.48
C GLU A 46 -17.49 -0.62 0.44
N THR A 47 -16.98 -0.71 -0.79
CA THR A 47 -17.64 -1.46 -1.87
C THR A 47 -17.20 -2.91 -1.97
N GLU A 48 -15.90 -3.18 -1.89
CA GLU A 48 -15.35 -4.52 -2.14
C GLU A 48 -15.31 -5.37 -0.86
N LEU A 49 -15.10 -4.74 0.31
CA LEU A 49 -15.05 -5.45 1.59
C LEU A 49 -16.39 -5.41 2.35
N ASP A 50 -17.37 -4.65 1.85
CA ASP A 50 -18.67 -4.39 2.50
C ASP A 50 -18.51 -3.89 3.96
N LEU A 51 -17.42 -3.16 4.22
CA LEU A 51 -17.10 -2.59 5.53
C LEU A 51 -17.41 -1.10 5.54
N SER A 52 -18.63 -0.75 5.95
CA SER A 52 -19.11 0.64 5.95
C SER A 52 -19.23 1.28 7.35
N GLN A 53 -19.10 0.50 8.43
CA GLN A 53 -19.43 0.96 9.78
C GLN A 53 -18.17 1.11 10.65
N ASN A 54 -18.00 2.29 11.26
CA ASN A 54 -17.00 2.60 12.30
C ASN A 54 -15.52 2.49 11.89
N LEU A 55 -15.19 2.55 10.60
CA LEU A 55 -13.80 2.62 10.15
C LEU A 55 -13.25 4.04 10.28
N ASN A 56 -11.98 4.14 10.65
CA ASN A 56 -11.30 5.41 10.84
C ASN A 56 -10.42 5.73 9.63
N PHE A 57 -10.95 6.46 8.66
CA PHE A 57 -10.17 6.90 7.50
C PHE A 57 -9.44 8.20 7.80
N ASN A 58 -8.11 8.19 7.62
CA ASN A 58 -7.26 9.36 7.75
C ASN A 58 -6.33 9.49 6.57
N ARG A 59 -5.79 10.69 6.36
CA ARG A 59 -4.69 10.89 5.43
C ARG A 59 -3.48 10.11 5.93
N GLY A 60 -2.92 9.31 5.04
CA GLY A 60 -1.72 8.54 5.28
C GLY A 60 -0.46 9.24 4.81
N THR A 61 0.57 8.42 4.58
CA THR A 61 1.88 8.91 4.18
C THR A 61 1.95 9.14 2.67
N PHE A 62 2.60 10.24 2.29
CA PHE A 62 2.88 10.63 0.92
C PHE A 62 4.41 10.56 0.73
N LEU A 63 4.88 9.45 0.19
CA LEU A 63 6.29 9.24 -0.11
C LEU A 63 6.64 9.91 -1.44
N ILE A 64 7.70 10.70 -1.44
CA ILE A 64 8.29 11.32 -2.64
C ILE A 64 9.67 10.73 -2.83
N ILE A 65 9.93 10.10 -3.97
CA ILE A 65 11.26 9.63 -4.37
C ILE A 65 11.77 10.56 -5.48
N VAL A 66 12.93 11.17 -5.27
CA VAL A 66 13.44 12.23 -6.15
C VAL A 66 14.97 12.13 -6.34
N PRO A 67 15.50 12.43 -7.55
CA PRO A 67 16.92 12.64 -7.75
C PRO A 67 17.48 13.70 -6.81
N ASP A 68 18.67 13.44 -6.27
CA ASP A 68 19.35 14.29 -5.29
C ASP A 68 19.46 15.76 -5.74
N GLY A 69 19.69 15.99 -7.04
CA GLY A 69 19.81 17.33 -7.61
C GLY A 69 18.52 18.14 -7.66
N LEU A 70 17.35 17.52 -7.43
CA LEU A 70 16.04 18.17 -7.53
C LEU A 70 15.36 18.41 -6.18
N VAL A 71 15.90 17.87 -5.08
CA VAL A 71 15.27 17.95 -3.75
C VAL A 71 14.98 19.39 -3.32
N GLY A 72 15.86 20.33 -3.63
CA GLY A 72 15.72 21.75 -3.26
C GLY A 72 14.54 22.47 -3.92
N TYR A 73 13.91 21.88 -4.94
CA TYR A 73 12.72 22.45 -5.58
C TYR A 73 11.40 22.01 -4.91
N LEU A 74 11.45 21.09 -3.96
CA LEU A 74 10.25 20.46 -3.41
C LEU A 74 9.66 21.17 -2.19
N ASP A 75 10.35 22.15 -1.59
CA ASP A 75 9.94 22.76 -0.33
C ASP A 75 8.48 23.25 -0.33
N ALA A 76 8.10 24.04 -1.35
CA ALA A 76 6.73 24.55 -1.46
C ALA A 76 5.70 23.43 -1.67
N TYR A 77 6.07 22.38 -2.41
CA TYR A 77 5.20 21.23 -2.65
C TYR A 77 5.01 20.39 -1.38
N VAL A 78 6.08 20.15 -0.63
CA VAL A 78 6.05 19.44 0.65
C VAL A 78 5.18 20.19 1.66
N VAL A 79 5.35 21.51 1.79
CA VAL A 79 4.51 22.33 2.68
C VAL A 79 3.04 22.27 2.26
N PHE A 80 2.76 22.35 0.96
CA PHE A 80 1.40 22.23 0.45
C PHE A 80 0.78 20.86 0.74
N LYS A 81 1.53 19.77 0.61
CA LYS A 81 1.03 18.42 0.93
C LYS A 81 0.80 18.23 2.42
N LYS A 82 1.69 18.74 3.28
CA LYS A 82 1.50 18.74 4.73
C LYS A 82 0.25 19.52 5.16
N SER A 83 -0.06 20.65 4.50
CA SER A 83 -1.28 21.41 4.81
C SER A 83 -2.58 20.69 4.44
N GLN A 84 -2.52 19.67 3.57
CA GLN A 84 -3.64 18.79 3.24
C GLN A 84 -3.81 17.62 4.23
N GLY A 85 -2.93 17.53 5.24
CA GLY A 85 -2.96 16.51 6.29
C GLY A 85 -2.14 15.25 6.00
N PHE A 86 -1.38 15.20 4.90
CA PHE A 86 -0.47 14.08 4.63
C PHE A 86 0.76 14.14 5.55
N ASP A 87 1.23 12.98 5.99
CA ASP A 87 2.60 12.84 6.46
C ASP A 87 3.53 12.71 5.24
N VAL A 88 4.42 13.67 5.02
CA VAL A 88 5.20 13.74 3.78
C VAL A 88 6.64 13.33 4.06
N ILE A 89 7.06 12.24 3.40
CA ILE A 89 8.42 11.72 3.43
C ILE A 89 9.08 12.01 2.08
N VAL A 90 10.27 12.60 2.10
CA VAL A 90 11.09 12.81 0.91
C VAL A 90 12.31 11.92 1.03
N SER A 91 12.49 11.04 0.05
CA SER A 91 13.64 10.13 -0.04
C SER A 91 14.39 10.40 -1.33
N LEU A 92 15.72 10.42 -1.21
CA LEU A 92 16.58 10.65 -2.36
C LEU A 92 16.73 9.36 -3.16
N LEU A 93 16.99 9.49 -4.45
CA LEU A 93 17.27 8.34 -5.31
C LEU A 93 18.55 7.61 -4.85
N SER A 94 19.53 8.34 -4.33
CA SER A 94 20.71 7.76 -3.68
C SER A 94 20.40 6.88 -2.46
N GLU A 95 19.24 7.08 -1.81
CA GLU A 95 18.75 6.26 -0.69
C GLU A 95 17.85 5.11 -1.16
N ALA A 96 16.97 5.38 -2.13
CA ALA A 96 16.03 4.39 -2.67
C ALA A 96 16.71 3.34 -3.57
N GLY A 97 17.86 3.70 -4.17
CA GLY A 97 18.68 2.83 -5.00
C GLY A 97 18.67 3.20 -6.48
N SER A 98 19.54 2.54 -7.24
CA SER A 98 19.86 2.91 -8.63
C SER A 98 19.16 2.07 -9.69
N SER A 99 18.37 1.06 -9.30
CA SER A 99 17.61 0.22 -10.22
C SER A 99 16.13 0.19 -9.86
N ALA A 100 15.28 -0.17 -10.82
CA ALA A 100 13.84 -0.32 -10.60
C ALA A 100 13.52 -1.35 -9.51
N ASN A 101 14.33 -2.41 -9.41
CA ASN A 101 14.19 -3.42 -8.35
C ASN A 101 14.54 -2.85 -6.97
N ASP A 102 15.55 -1.99 -6.88
CA ASP A 102 15.92 -1.35 -5.61
C ASP A 102 14.81 -0.41 -5.15
N ILE A 103 14.29 0.43 -6.06
CA ILE A 103 13.19 1.35 -5.76
C ILE A 103 11.94 0.58 -5.33
N LYS A 104 11.61 -0.52 -6.02
CA LYS A 104 10.49 -1.38 -5.63
C LYS A 104 10.71 -1.95 -4.23
N GLY A 105 11.90 -2.50 -3.95
CA GLY A 105 12.25 -3.02 -2.63
C GLY A 105 12.18 -1.94 -1.54
N PHE A 106 12.57 -0.71 -1.85
CA PHE A 106 12.47 0.43 -0.96
C PHE A 106 11.00 0.79 -0.64
N ILE A 107 10.13 0.83 -1.66
CA ILE A 107 8.69 1.06 -1.48
C ILE A 107 8.07 -0.06 -0.65
N ASP A 108 8.40 -1.32 -0.95
CA ASP A 108 7.89 -2.48 -0.21
C ASP A 108 8.31 -2.44 1.27
N ALA A 109 9.57 -2.07 1.55
CA ALA A 109 10.07 -1.89 2.90
C ALA A 109 9.36 -0.73 3.63
N THR A 110 9.15 0.39 2.93
CA THR A 110 8.42 1.55 3.47
C THR A 110 6.98 1.17 3.81
N LEU A 111 6.27 0.48 2.90
CA LEU A 111 4.90 0.02 3.11
C LEU A 111 4.80 -0.96 4.29
N THR A 112 5.81 -1.81 4.46
CA THR A 112 5.87 -2.76 5.58
C THR A 112 6.06 -2.04 6.91
N ALA A 113 6.91 -1.02 6.95
CA ALA A 113 7.17 -0.22 8.14
C ALA A 113 6.00 0.73 8.48
N ASP A 114 5.33 1.26 7.46
CA ASP A 114 4.21 2.17 7.56
C ASP A 114 3.00 1.68 6.74
N PRO A 115 2.09 0.93 7.37
CA PRO A 115 0.85 0.49 6.75
C PRO A 115 -0.09 1.63 6.32
N MET A 116 0.18 2.89 6.71
CA MET A 116 -0.55 4.07 6.27
C MET A 116 0.01 4.70 4.99
N LEU A 117 1.06 4.14 4.35
CA LEU A 117 1.55 4.63 3.06
C LEU A 117 0.42 4.69 2.01
N GLU A 118 0.04 5.89 1.59
CA GLU A 118 -1.13 6.15 0.75
C GLU A 118 -0.73 6.40 -0.71
N TYR A 119 0.31 7.21 -0.91
CA TYR A 119 0.80 7.59 -2.23
C TYR A 119 2.33 7.50 -2.32
N VAL A 120 2.80 7.11 -3.51
CA VAL A 120 4.20 7.23 -3.90
C VAL A 120 4.26 8.13 -5.13
N LEU A 121 5.02 9.23 -5.03
CA LEU A 121 5.33 10.11 -6.14
C LEU A 121 6.79 9.91 -6.55
N LEU A 122 6.98 9.41 -7.76
CA LEU A 122 8.29 9.34 -8.40
C LEU A 122 8.49 10.63 -9.19
N ILE A 123 9.53 11.40 -8.84
CA ILE A 123 9.89 12.63 -9.54
C ILE A 123 11.13 12.36 -10.37
N GLY A 124 11.04 12.49 -11.67
CA GLY A 124 12.16 12.29 -12.57
C GLY A 124 11.70 12.03 -14.00
N ASP A 125 12.66 11.77 -14.87
CA ASP A 125 12.45 11.39 -16.26
C ASP A 125 13.06 9.98 -16.49
N VAL A 126 12.87 9.37 -17.65
CA VAL A 126 13.51 8.10 -17.99
C VAL A 126 15.02 8.26 -18.27
N ASP A 127 15.48 9.48 -18.54
CA ASP A 127 16.87 9.80 -18.88
C ASP A 127 17.33 11.17 -18.36
N GLY A 128 18.61 11.49 -18.62
CA GLY A 128 19.20 12.79 -18.30
C GLY A 128 19.48 13.05 -16.81
N PHE A 129 19.51 14.34 -16.43
CA PHE A 129 19.85 14.78 -15.07
C PHE A 129 18.82 14.37 -14.01
N ALA A 130 17.61 14.04 -14.44
CA ALA A 130 16.51 13.62 -13.58
C ALA A 130 16.17 12.13 -13.73
N ALA A 131 17.09 11.33 -14.27
CA ALA A 131 16.83 9.93 -14.61
C ALA A 131 16.36 9.11 -13.40
N LEU A 132 15.20 8.46 -13.57
CA LEU A 132 14.65 7.42 -12.72
C LEU A 132 14.73 6.10 -13.47
N PRO A 133 15.21 5.02 -12.83
CA PRO A 133 15.26 3.71 -13.46
C PRO A 133 13.84 3.18 -13.66
N SER A 134 13.54 2.75 -14.89
CA SER A 134 12.26 2.15 -15.32
C SER A 134 12.22 0.64 -15.13
#